data_AF-A0A151EC89-F1
#
_entry.id   AF-A0A151EC89-F1
#
_cell.length_a   1.000
_cell.length_b   1.000
_cell.length_c   1.000
_cell.angle_alpha   90.00
_cell.angle_beta   90.00
_cell.angle_gamma   90.00
#
_symmetry.space_group_name_H-M   'P 1'
#
loop_
_entity.id
_entity.type
_entity.pdbx_description
1 polymer ?
#
loop_
_entity_poly.entity_id
_entity_poly.type
_entity_poly.pdbx_seq_one_letter_code
_entity_poly.pdbx_strand_id
1 'polypeptide(L)'
;MILDPYDISDEEIMRKEFDDYELPAHDKHSINEIRKKIDANGYNALEEIESHQEFLEDMCNRLRTILRNERSIGEANWELERQIDDIKALYFELERLKKTKVKKK
;
A
#
# COMPACT_ATOMS: atom_id res chain seq x y z
N MET A 1 -24.77 0.59 43.20
CA MET A 1 -23.55 1.09 42.55
C MET A 1 -23.80 1.01 41.06
N ILE A 2 -23.96 2.15 40.42
CA ILE A 2 -24.14 2.26 38.96
C ILE A 2 -22.72 2.29 38.40
N LEU A 3 -22.35 1.31 37.57
CA LEU A 3 -21.11 1.35 36.80
C LEU A 3 -21.25 2.45 35.76
N ASP A 4 -20.37 3.45 35.84
CA ASP A 4 -20.29 4.53 34.88
C ASP A 4 -19.88 3.95 33.51
N PRO A 5 -20.65 4.17 32.42
CA PRO A 5 -20.39 3.56 31.12
C PRO A 5 -19.23 4.23 30.34
N TYR A 6 -18.49 5.14 30.96
CA TYR A 6 -17.37 5.87 30.36
C TYR A 6 -16.00 5.51 30.96
N ASP A 7 -15.89 4.40 31.69
CA ASP A 7 -14.61 3.86 32.19
C ASP A 7 -13.91 2.98 31.14
N ILE A 8 -13.98 3.38 29.86
CA ILE A 8 -13.09 2.85 28.84
C ILE A 8 -11.86 3.74 28.91
N SER A 9 -10.86 3.33 29.70
CA SER A 9 -9.57 4.02 29.79
C SER A 9 -9.07 4.35 28.38
N ASP A 10 -8.55 5.56 28.17
CA ASP A 10 -7.96 5.99 26.89
C ASP A 10 -6.96 4.95 26.33
N GLU A 11 -6.35 4.13 27.19
CA GLU A 11 -5.51 2.99 26.83
C GLU A 11 -6.22 1.87 26.03
N GLU A 12 -7.51 1.59 26.30
CA GLU A 12 -8.28 0.59 25.54
C GLU A 12 -8.78 1.14 24.19
N ILE A 13 -9.01 2.44 24.09
CA ILE A 13 -9.31 3.11 22.80
C ILE A 13 -8.05 3.08 21.93
N MET A 14 -6.89 3.42 22.49
CA MET A 14 -5.62 3.37 21.76
C MET A 14 -5.25 1.94 21.35
N ARG A 15 -5.43 0.93 22.21
CA ARG A 15 -5.13 -0.48 21.87
C ARG A 15 -5.98 -1.05 20.72
N LYS A 16 -7.17 -0.49 20.47
CA LYS A 16 -8.04 -0.93 19.37
C LYS A 16 -7.70 -0.28 18.02
N GLU A 17 -6.89 0.77 18.01
CA GLU A 17 -6.37 1.41 16.79
C GLU A 17 -5.02 0.81 16.34
N PHE A 18 -4.41 -0.05 17.15
CA PHE A 18 -3.18 -0.79 16.84
C PHE A 18 -3.44 -2.22 16.36
N ASP A 19 -4.54 -2.43 15.64
CA ASP A 19 -4.66 -3.64 14.83
C ASP A 19 -3.59 -3.54 13.74
N ASP A 20 -2.66 -4.50 13.69
CA ASP A 20 -1.68 -4.71 12.62
C ASP A 20 -2.20 -4.12 11.32
N TYR A 21 -1.57 -3.05 10.80
CA TYR A 21 -2.09 -2.40 9.61
C TYR A 21 -2.19 -3.42 8.48
N GLU A 22 -3.42 -3.85 8.21
CA GLU A 22 -3.72 -4.78 7.15
C GLU A 22 -4.21 -3.99 5.95
N LEU A 23 -3.45 -4.08 4.84
CA LEU A 23 -3.90 -3.53 3.57
C LEU A 23 -5.32 -4.04 3.28
N PRO A 24 -6.26 -3.15 2.90
CA PRO A 24 -7.60 -3.56 2.56
C PRO A 24 -7.59 -4.67 1.50
N ALA A 25 -8.50 -5.64 1.61
CA ALA A 25 -8.56 -6.77 0.68
C ALA A 25 -8.68 -6.34 -0.79
N HIS A 26 -9.34 -5.21 -1.06
CA HIS A 26 -9.43 -4.62 -2.39
C HIS A 26 -8.07 -4.10 -2.89
N ASP A 27 -7.26 -3.47 -2.05
CA ASP A 27 -5.93 -2.97 -2.40
C ASP A 27 -4.96 -4.14 -2.67
N LYS A 28 -5.01 -5.19 -1.82
CA LYS A 28 -4.25 -6.44 -2.04
C LYS A 28 -4.63 -7.10 -3.38
N HIS A 29 -5.93 -7.09 -3.72
CA HIS A 29 -6.41 -7.64 -4.99
C HIS A 29 -5.88 -6.82 -6.17
N SER A 30 -5.99 -5.49 -6.12
CA SER A 30 -5.48 -4.59 -7.16
C SER A 30 -3.98 -4.74 -7.40
N ILE A 31 -3.16 -4.85 -6.35
CA ILE A 31 -1.73 -5.13 -6.47
C ILE A 31 -1.47 -6.44 -7.22
N ASN A 32 -2.19 -7.51 -6.85
CA ASN A 32 -2.03 -8.81 -7.48
C ASN A 32 -2.45 -8.79 -8.95
N GLU A 33 -3.52 -8.07 -9.28
CA GLU A 33 -3.96 -7.89 -10.67
C GLU A 33 -2.93 -7.12 -11.49
N ILE A 34 -2.33 -6.05 -10.93
CA ILE A 34 -1.22 -5.32 -11.56
C ILE A 34 -0.03 -6.26 -11.79
N ARG A 35 0.37 -7.04 -10.78
CA ARG A 35 1.48 -8.00 -10.89
C ARG A 35 1.22 -9.03 -12.00
N LYS A 36 0.03 -9.64 -12.04
CA LYS A 36 -0.35 -10.55 -13.13
C LYS A 36 -0.33 -9.89 -14.50
N LYS A 37 -0.81 -8.65 -14.62
CA LYS A 37 -0.78 -7.90 -15.88
C LYS A 37 0.65 -7.60 -16.35
N ILE A 38 1.56 -7.27 -15.43
CA ILE A 38 2.98 -7.08 -15.72
C ILE A 38 3.58 -8.39 -16.25
N ASP A 39 3.41 -9.50 -15.53
CA ASP A 39 3.90 -10.83 -15.92
C ASP A 39 3.37 -11.29 -17.28
N ALA A 40 2.07 -11.07 -17.54
CA ALA A 40 1.44 -11.40 -18.80
C ALA A 40 1.78 -10.42 -19.94
N ASN A 41 2.52 -9.34 -19.65
CA ASN A 41 2.71 -8.19 -20.56
C ASN A 41 1.37 -7.70 -21.15
N GLY A 42 0.30 -7.75 -20.34
CA GLY A 42 -1.08 -7.51 -20.75
C GLY A 42 -1.42 -6.04 -20.98
N TYR A 43 -0.47 -5.14 -20.75
CA TYR A 43 -0.66 -3.71 -20.95
C TYR A 43 -0.71 -3.38 -22.44
N ASN A 44 -1.87 -2.93 -22.90
CA ASN A 44 -2.06 -2.51 -24.29
C ASN A 44 -1.92 -1.00 -24.48
N ALA A 45 -2.51 -0.22 -23.58
CA ALA A 45 -2.48 1.25 -23.59
C ALA A 45 -1.44 1.81 -22.61
N LEU A 46 -0.85 2.97 -22.95
CA LEU A 46 0.03 3.72 -22.05
C LEU A 46 -0.76 4.33 -20.88
N GLU A 47 -1.98 4.80 -21.13
CA GLU A 47 -2.88 5.36 -20.12
C GLU A 47 -3.19 4.34 -19.01
N GLU A 48 -3.30 3.06 -19.36
CA GLU A 48 -3.51 1.99 -18.38
C GLU A 48 -2.28 1.76 -17.50
N ILE A 49 -1.07 1.95 -18.06
CA ILE A 49 0.16 1.89 -17.27
C ILE A 49 0.22 3.09 -16.32
N GLU A 50 -0.11 4.28 -16.80
CA GLU A 50 -0.10 5.52 -16.00
C GLU A 50 -1.10 5.45 -14.84
N SER A 51 -2.33 5.00 -15.10
CA SER A 51 -3.35 4.85 -14.06
C SER A 51 -2.93 3.88 -12.94
N HIS A 52 -2.30 2.76 -13.28
CA HIS A 52 -1.76 1.86 -12.25
C HIS A 52 -0.52 2.42 -11.55
N GLN A 53 0.30 3.22 -12.22
CA GLN A 53 1.42 3.92 -11.58
C GLN A 53 0.91 4.92 -10.54
N GLU A 54 -0.12 5.70 -10.86
CA GLU A 54 -0.76 6.63 -9.91
C GLU A 54 -1.34 5.89 -8.70
N PHE A 55 -2.02 4.76 -8.92
CA PHE A 55 -2.53 3.92 -7.83
C PHE A 55 -1.42 3.40 -6.90
N LEU A 56 -0.32 2.88 -7.48
CA LEU A 56 0.81 2.39 -6.69
C LEU A 56 1.50 3.54 -5.92
N GLU A 57 1.56 4.73 -6.49
CA GLU A 57 2.14 5.91 -5.84
C GLU A 57 1.30 6.37 -4.65
N ASP A 58 -0.02 6.50 -4.81
CA ASP A 58 -0.94 6.84 -3.72
C ASP A 58 -0.82 5.85 -2.56
N MET A 59 -0.81 4.55 -2.89
CA MET A 59 -0.69 3.49 -1.91
C MET A 59 0.67 3.53 -1.18
N CYS A 60 1.76 3.77 -1.90
CA CYS A 60 3.08 3.93 -1.29
C CYS A 60 3.10 5.13 -0.32
N ASN A 61 2.44 6.24 -0.66
CA ASN A 61 2.33 7.41 0.20
C ASN A 61 1.48 7.14 1.45
N ARG A 62 0.37 6.39 1.31
CA ARG A 62 -0.43 5.93 2.45
C ARG A 62 0.40 5.06 3.40
N LEU A 63 1.08 4.04 2.88
CA LEU A 63 1.93 3.15 3.68
C LEU A 63 3.09 3.86 4.37
N ARG A 64 3.73 4.82 3.69
CA ARG A 64 4.77 5.66 4.31
C ARG A 64 4.24 6.50 5.46
N THR A 65 3.01 6.98 5.37
CA THR A 65 2.37 7.76 6.43
C THR A 65 2.14 6.88 7.66
N ILE A 66 1.64 5.66 7.44
CA ILE A 66 1.43 4.68 8.50
C ILE A 66 2.76 4.28 9.15
N LEU A 67 3.75 3.91 8.33
CA LEU A 67 5.09 3.57 8.82
C LEU A 67 5.72 4.71 9.63
N ARG A 68 5.49 5.96 9.24
CA ARG A 68 5.98 7.13 9.98
C ARG A 68 5.28 7.27 11.34
N ASN A 69 3.98 7.00 11.40
CA ASN A 69 3.22 7.03 12.65
C ASN A 69 3.68 5.89 13.58
N GLU A 70 3.87 4.68 13.07
CA GLU A 70 4.35 3.52 13.83
C GLU A 70 5.80 3.66 14.33
N ARG A 71 6.69 4.24 13.50
CA ARG A 71 8.05 4.57 13.97
C ARG A 71 8.04 5.61 15.08
N SER A 72 7.04 6.48 15.13
CA SER A 72 6.90 7.49 16.20
C SER A 72 6.53 6.89 17.55
N ILE A 73 5.92 5.70 17.57
CA ILE A 73 5.53 4.97 18.79
C ILE A 73 6.51 3.84 19.15
N GLY A 74 7.58 3.67 18.36
CA GLY A 74 8.66 2.71 18.65
C GLY A 74 8.41 1.29 18.12
N GLU A 75 7.41 1.10 17.27
CA GLU A 75 7.14 -0.19 16.64
C GLU A 75 7.92 -0.32 15.32
N ALA A 76 8.72 -1.38 15.22
CA ALA A 76 9.47 -1.71 14.00
C ALA A 76 8.57 -2.54 13.08
N ASN A 77 7.85 -1.87 12.17
CA ASN A 77 6.99 -2.55 11.21
C ASN A 77 7.75 -2.92 9.92
N TRP A 78 8.56 -3.98 10.02
CA TRP A 78 9.33 -4.55 8.91
C TRP A 78 8.44 -5.08 7.78
N GLU A 79 7.18 -5.42 8.07
CA GLU A 79 6.20 -5.88 7.09
C GLU A 79 5.73 -4.75 6.19
N LEU A 80 5.43 -3.58 6.76
CA LEU A 80 5.14 -2.37 5.99
C LEU A 80 6.31 -1.93 5.13
N GLU A 81 7.54 -1.97 5.66
CA GLU A 81 8.74 -1.65 4.87
C GLU A 81 8.86 -2.58 3.66
N ARG A 82 8.66 -3.88 3.87
CA ARG A 82 8.66 -4.87 2.79
C ARG A 82 7.56 -4.61 1.76
N GLN A 83 6.34 -4.30 2.21
CA GLN A 83 5.22 -3.99 1.31
C GLN A 83 5.50 -2.73 0.47
N ILE A 84 6.07 -1.70 1.08
CA ILE A 84 6.49 -0.48 0.37
C ILE A 84 7.52 -0.81 -0.71
N ASP A 85 8.50 -1.67 -0.41
CA ASP A 85 9.49 -2.07 -1.40
C ASP A 85 8.92 -2.95 -2.52
N ASP A 86 7.98 -3.85 -2.22
CA ASP A 86 7.23 -4.62 -3.22
C ASP A 86 6.44 -3.69 -4.18
N ILE A 87 5.77 -2.66 -3.64
CA ILE A 87 5.01 -1.68 -4.43
C ILE A 87 5.94 -0.84 -5.31
N LYS A 88 7.09 -0.39 -4.79
CA LYS A 88 8.09 0.30 -5.60
C LYS A 88 8.60 -0.58 -6.73
N ALA A 89 8.86 -1.86 -6.47
CA ALA A 89 9.31 -2.78 -7.50
C ALA A 89 8.30 -2.90 -8.66
N LEU A 90 7.00 -2.99 -8.34
CA LEU A 90 5.94 -2.99 -9.34
C LEU A 90 5.89 -1.66 -10.11
N TYR A 91 6.03 -0.53 -9.44
CA TYR A 91 6.08 0.78 -10.08
C TYR A 91 7.23 0.88 -11.09
N PHE A 92 8.42 0.42 -10.72
CA PHE A 92 9.59 0.43 -11.61
C PHE A 92 9.42 -0.50 -12.81
N GLU A 93 8.78 -1.67 -12.62
CA GLU A 93 8.47 -2.56 -13.74
C GLU A 93 7.44 -1.93 -14.70
N LEU A 94 6.42 -1.24 -14.19
CA LEU A 94 5.51 -0.44 -15.03
C LEU A 94 6.24 0.68 -15.78
N GLU A 95 7.16 1.39 -15.12
CA GLU A 95 7.95 2.44 -15.77
C GLU A 95 8.84 1.87 -16.88
N ARG A 96 9.42 0.69 -16.65
CA ARG A 96 10.21 -0.03 -17.65
C ARG A 96 9.35 -0.44 -18.85
N LEU A 97 8.16 -0.99 -18.62
CA LEU A 97 7.20 -1.32 -19.67
C LEU A 97 6.79 -0.08 -20.47
N LYS A 98 6.52 1.04 -19.80
CA LYS A 98 6.23 2.34 -20.42
C LYS A 98 7.36 2.77 -21.35
N LYS A 99 8.60 2.78 -20.87
CA LYS A 99 9.79 3.13 -21.65
C LYS A 99 9.99 2.21 -22.86
N THR A 100 9.75 0.91 -22.71
CA THR A 100 9.85 -0.05 -23.83
C THR A 100 8.78 0.18 -24.90
N LYS A 101 7.55 0.53 -24.51
CA LYS A 101 6.48 0.88 -25.47
C LYS A 101 6.74 2.20 -26.18
N VAL A 102 7.21 3.22 -25.46
CA VAL A 102 7.51 4.54 -26.05
C VAL A 102 8.65 4.44 -27.08
N LYS A 103 9.66 3.58 -26.85
CA LYS A 103 10.76 3.35 -27.82
C LYS A 103 10.37 2.58 -29.09
N LYS A 104 9.21 1.92 -29.12
CA LYS A 104 8.74 1.16 -30.29
C LYS A 104 7.86 1.99 -31.24
N LYS A 105 7.67 3.28 -30.95
CA LYS A 105 6.92 4.23 -31.78
C LYS A 105 7.88 5.12 -32.56
#